data_AF-A0A931YBB6-F1
#
_entry.id   AF-A0A931YBB6-F1
#
_cell.length_a   1.000
_cell.length_b   1.000
_cell.length_c   1.000
_cell.angle_alpha   90.00
_cell.angle_beta   90.00
_cell.angle_gamma   90.00
#
_symmetry.space_group_name_H-M   'P 1'
#
loop_
_entity.id
_entity.type
_entity.pdbx_description
1 polymer ?
#
loop_
_entity_poly.entity_id
_entity_poly.type
_entity_poly.pdbx_seq_one_letter_code
_entity_poly.pdbx_strand_id
1 'polypeptide(L)'
;MVRRIEKNEGGLKLDGIFFQIKPVEDVTTSPEYTIHVFKFTDTAKAVESDGCEFEIQPHCSTTPMTTTSKDYSCDRIAVGEKGYFLGLSPEGDVVCYEIGSHLGDKNPLIPLELGWTDCFIAGDKVNNVVDVSTPPFDPKNETEVKVNAAVDALGKPIPEKFWHYYHTLRSGNKAEVAQLEITYPNETIK
;
A
#
# COMPACT_ATOMS: atom_id res chain seq x y z
N MET A 1 14.71 -2.80 -11.93
CA MET A 1 15.57 -1.77 -11.30
C MET A 1 14.97 -1.51 -9.94
N VAL A 2 15.65 -1.85 -8.84
CA VAL A 2 15.10 -1.75 -7.48
C VAL A 2 15.19 -0.29 -7.05
N ARG A 3 14.05 0.35 -6.78
CA ARG A 3 14.01 1.75 -6.31
C ARG A 3 14.06 1.80 -4.79
N ARG A 4 14.87 2.71 -4.22
CA ARG A 4 15.12 2.78 -2.76
C ARG A 4 14.51 4.04 -2.18
N ILE A 5 13.68 3.93 -1.13
CA ILE A 5 13.11 5.08 -0.42
C ILE A 5 13.58 5.15 1.05
N GLU A 6 14.15 6.29 1.45
CA GLU A 6 14.55 6.57 2.85
C GLU A 6 13.76 7.78 3.38
N LYS A 7 13.16 7.67 4.58
CA LYS A 7 12.52 8.80 5.29
C LYS A 7 13.60 9.66 5.95
N ASN A 8 13.57 10.98 5.72
CA ASN A 8 14.40 11.97 6.41
C ASN A 8 13.51 13.07 6.99
N GLU A 9 14.02 13.84 7.96
CA GLU A 9 13.28 14.95 8.57
C GLU A 9 12.81 15.95 7.49
N GLY A 10 11.53 15.86 7.11
CA GLY A 10 10.88 16.72 6.12
C GLY A 10 10.76 16.18 4.68
N GLY A 11 11.08 14.90 4.41
CA GLY A 11 10.94 14.36 3.05
C GLY A 11 11.16 12.85 2.86
N LEU A 12 10.97 12.40 1.63
CA LEU A 12 11.30 11.04 1.18
C LEU A 12 12.42 11.11 0.14
N LYS A 13 13.35 10.18 0.21
CA LYS A 13 14.45 10.08 -0.75
C LYS A 13 14.24 8.86 -1.62
N LEU A 14 13.74 9.01 -2.86
CA LEU A 14 13.55 7.92 -3.83
C LEU A 14 14.69 7.96 -4.86
N ASP A 15 15.44 6.86 -5.00
CA ASP A 15 16.57 6.73 -5.94
C ASP A 15 17.67 7.79 -5.79
N GLY A 16 17.89 8.25 -4.56
CA GLY A 16 18.88 9.30 -4.27
C GLY A 16 18.38 10.72 -4.55
N ILE A 17 17.15 10.88 -5.06
CA ILE A 17 16.49 12.17 -5.22
C ILE A 17 15.70 12.45 -3.95
N PHE A 18 16.00 13.59 -3.32
CA PHE A 18 15.25 14.07 -2.17
C PHE A 18 13.99 14.78 -2.65
N PHE A 19 12.85 14.33 -2.17
CA PHE A 19 11.59 14.99 -2.36
C PHE A 19 11.14 15.63 -1.06
N GLN A 20 10.88 16.93 -1.12
CA GLN A 20 10.23 17.62 -0.02
C GLN A 20 8.74 17.31 -0.07
N ILE A 21 8.24 16.69 1.00
CA ILE A 21 6.82 16.46 1.23
C ILE A 21 6.23 17.75 1.76
N LYS A 22 5.24 18.30 1.06
CA LYS A 22 4.40 19.37 1.59
C LYS A 22 2.98 18.84 1.78
N PRO A 23 2.47 18.80 3.01
CA PRO A 23 1.07 18.48 3.25
C PRO A 23 0.18 19.44 2.47
N VAL A 24 -0.80 18.89 1.76
CA VAL A 24 -1.77 19.67 1.00
C VAL A 24 -3.09 19.72 1.75
N GLU A 25 -3.59 18.56 2.17
CA GLU A 25 -4.87 18.38 2.86
C GLU A 25 -5.05 16.91 3.33
N ASP A 26 -5.95 16.72 4.29
CA ASP A 26 -6.43 15.39 4.68
C ASP A 26 -7.71 15.07 3.90
N VAL A 27 -7.68 13.98 3.12
CA VAL A 27 -8.80 13.65 2.22
C VAL A 27 -9.82 12.73 2.88
N THR A 28 -9.37 11.85 3.79
CA THR A 28 -10.26 10.91 4.49
C THR A 28 -9.71 10.58 5.86
N THR A 29 -10.58 10.68 6.87
CA THR A 29 -10.31 10.28 8.25
C THR A 29 -11.37 9.27 8.66
N SER A 30 -10.96 8.07 9.05
CA SER A 30 -11.78 7.07 9.71
C SER A 30 -11.16 6.74 11.08
N PRO A 31 -11.91 6.10 12.01
CA PRO A 31 -11.31 5.59 13.24
C PRO A 31 -10.20 4.55 13.01
N GLU A 32 -10.16 3.92 11.82
CA GLU A 32 -9.21 2.86 11.48
C GLU A 32 -7.93 3.40 10.81
N TYR A 33 -8.03 4.50 10.05
CA TYR A 33 -6.90 5.13 9.36
C TYR A 33 -7.19 6.57 8.90
N THR A 34 -6.12 7.33 8.64
CA THR A 34 -6.16 8.67 8.05
C THR A 34 -5.30 8.75 6.78
N ILE A 35 -5.74 9.51 5.78
CA ILE A 35 -5.01 9.76 4.53
C ILE A 35 -4.55 11.20 4.47
N HIS A 36 -3.24 11.40 4.43
CA HIS A 36 -2.57 12.70 4.22
C HIS A 36 -2.09 12.81 2.78
N VAL A 37 -2.64 13.72 1.99
CA VAL A 37 -2.16 13.95 0.61
C VAL A 37 -1.04 14.97 0.60
N PHE A 38 0.01 14.67 -0.14
CA PHE A 38 1.18 15.55 -0.25
C PHE A 38 1.71 15.61 -1.68
N LYS A 39 2.43 16.70 -1.97
CA LYS A 39 3.11 16.86 -3.27
C LYS A 39 4.59 16.56 -3.16
N PHE A 40 5.12 15.89 -4.17
CA PHE A 40 6.56 15.82 -4.35
C PHE A 40 7.03 17.06 -5.10
N THR A 41 7.71 17.95 -4.40
CA THR A 41 8.33 19.13 -5.02
C THR A 41 9.80 18.85 -5.31
N ASP A 42 10.13 18.49 -6.56
CA ASP A 42 11.52 18.56 -7.01
C ASP A 42 11.87 20.04 -7.29
N THR A 43 12.88 20.53 -6.59
CA THR A 43 13.38 21.91 -6.68
C THR A 43 13.94 22.29 -8.06
N ALA A 44 14.22 21.34 -8.96
CA ALA A 44 14.77 21.59 -10.29
C ALA A 44 13.75 21.41 -11.43
N LYS A 45 12.77 20.51 -11.29
CA LYS A 45 11.69 20.27 -12.25
C LYS A 45 10.46 19.76 -11.50
N ALA A 46 9.39 20.53 -11.42
CA ALA A 46 8.13 20.05 -10.84
C ALA A 46 7.56 18.93 -11.73
N VAL A 47 7.95 17.68 -11.45
CA VAL A 47 7.34 16.48 -12.00
C VAL A 47 6.02 16.29 -11.24
N GLU A 48 4.94 16.08 -11.96
CA GLU A 48 3.55 15.97 -11.48
C GLU A 48 3.32 14.65 -10.72
N SER A 49 4.08 14.40 -9.65
CA SER A 49 3.87 13.27 -8.77
C SER A 49 3.37 13.80 -7.42
N ASP A 50 2.11 13.54 -7.12
CA ASP A 50 1.55 13.71 -5.77
C ASP A 50 1.28 12.31 -5.22
N GLY A 51 1.49 12.14 -3.92
CA GLY A 51 1.29 10.88 -3.21
C GLY A 51 0.41 11.07 -1.99
N CYS A 52 0.21 9.98 -1.25
CA CYS A 52 -0.48 10.04 0.02
C CYS A 52 0.20 9.16 1.07
N GLU A 53 0.05 9.52 2.34
CA GLU A 53 0.47 8.75 3.50
C GLU A 53 -0.78 8.23 4.20
N PHE A 54 -0.83 6.92 4.40
CA PHE A 54 -1.82 6.23 5.20
C PHE A 54 -1.25 6.01 6.59
N GLU A 55 -1.80 6.70 7.59
CA GLU A 55 -1.57 6.35 9.00
C GLU A 55 -2.65 5.34 9.42
N ILE A 56 -2.24 4.11 9.73
CA ILE A 56 -3.13 2.98 9.99
C ILE A 56 -2.99 2.55 11.45
N GLN A 57 -4.11 2.47 12.17
CA GLN A 57 -4.11 2.04 13.58
C GLN A 57 -3.75 0.55 13.73
N PRO A 58 -3.23 0.11 14.90
CA PRO A 58 -2.86 -1.29 15.12
C PRO A 58 -3.99 -2.26 14.79
N HIS A 59 -3.68 -3.33 14.04
CA HIS A 59 -4.65 -4.35 13.58
C HIS A 59 -5.81 -3.82 12.72
N CYS A 60 -5.78 -2.54 12.33
CA CYS A 60 -6.67 -1.97 11.34
C CYS A 60 -6.07 -2.11 9.94
N SER A 61 -6.92 -1.89 8.94
CA SER A 61 -6.52 -1.91 7.54
C SER A 61 -6.93 -0.64 6.83
N THR A 62 -6.25 -0.32 5.73
CA THR A 62 -6.90 0.52 4.72
C THR A 62 -8.11 -0.23 4.15
N THR A 63 -9.04 0.51 3.57
CA THR A 63 -10.16 -0.10 2.85
C THR A 63 -9.60 -0.90 1.65
N PRO A 64 -10.09 -2.13 1.39
CA PRO A 64 -9.75 -2.82 0.15
C PRO A 64 -10.19 -2.03 -1.08
N MET A 65 -9.27 -1.74 -1.99
CA MET A 65 -9.50 -0.95 -3.19
C MET A 65 -9.09 -1.74 -4.43
N THR A 66 -9.78 -1.56 -5.55
CA THR A 66 -9.34 -2.04 -6.87
C THR A 66 -8.88 -0.86 -7.72
N THR A 67 -7.68 -0.96 -8.31
CA THR A 67 -7.21 0.00 -9.30
C THR A 67 -7.99 -0.16 -10.60
N THR A 68 -8.69 0.89 -11.03
CA THR A 68 -9.60 0.83 -12.21
C THR A 68 -9.16 1.71 -13.38
N SER A 69 -8.25 2.64 -13.15
CA SER A 69 -7.73 3.55 -14.17
C SER A 69 -6.51 2.95 -14.89
N LYS A 70 -6.51 2.99 -16.24
CA LYS A 70 -5.42 2.45 -17.07
C LYS A 70 -4.15 3.30 -17.05
N ASP A 71 -4.33 4.60 -16.81
CA ASP A 71 -3.23 5.58 -16.81
C ASP A 71 -2.66 5.77 -15.41
N TYR A 72 -3.21 5.05 -14.41
CA TYR A 72 -2.76 5.10 -13.03
C TYR A 72 -1.75 4.00 -12.74
N SER A 73 -0.64 4.42 -12.18
CA SER A 73 0.37 3.57 -11.56
C SER A 73 0.64 4.10 -10.16
N CYS A 74 0.87 3.20 -9.21
CA CYS A 74 1.24 3.57 -7.85
C CYS A 74 2.34 2.64 -7.34
N ASP A 75 3.43 3.23 -6.86
CA ASP A 75 4.43 2.53 -6.07
C ASP A 75 4.05 2.70 -4.60
N ARG A 76 3.77 1.58 -3.90
CA ARG A 76 3.44 1.60 -2.48
C ARG A 76 4.62 1.16 -1.61
N ILE A 77 4.89 1.91 -0.54
CA ILE A 77 6.07 1.77 0.31
C ILE A 77 5.71 1.88 1.79
N ALA A 78 6.04 0.87 2.60
CA ALA A 78 5.97 1.01 4.04
C ALA A 78 7.12 1.86 4.58
N VAL A 79 6.83 2.89 5.36
CA VAL A 79 7.83 3.74 6.02
C VAL A 79 7.75 3.67 7.55
N GLY A 80 6.72 3.01 8.08
CA GLY A 80 6.49 2.86 9.51
C GLY A 80 6.94 1.51 10.09
N GLU A 81 6.25 1.09 11.14
CA GLU A 81 6.48 -0.17 11.86
C GLU A 81 6.03 -1.39 11.03
N LYS A 82 6.12 -2.58 11.63
CA LYS A 82 5.68 -3.81 10.98
C LYS A 82 4.20 -3.76 10.59
N GLY A 83 3.90 -4.18 9.37
CA GLY A 83 2.57 -4.44 8.86
C GLY A 83 2.59 -5.46 7.73
N TYR A 84 1.51 -5.49 6.96
CA TYR A 84 1.33 -6.39 5.84
C TYR A 84 0.70 -5.66 4.66
N PHE A 85 1.16 -5.99 3.47
CA PHE A 85 0.43 -5.74 2.24
C PHE A 85 -0.30 -7.02 1.84
N LEU A 86 -1.57 -6.92 1.52
CA LEU A 86 -2.37 -8.01 0.97
C LEU A 86 -2.90 -7.56 -0.39
N GLY A 87 -2.55 -8.30 -1.44
CA GLY A 87 -2.94 -8.01 -2.81
C GLY A 87 -3.53 -9.22 -3.52
N LEU A 88 -4.40 -8.94 -4.48
CA LEU A 88 -4.90 -9.84 -5.50
C LEU A 88 -4.43 -9.27 -6.84
N SER A 89 -3.56 -10.01 -7.54
CA SER A 89 -3.06 -9.59 -8.83
C SER A 89 -4.15 -9.65 -9.90
N PRO A 90 -3.99 -8.93 -11.04
CA PRO A 90 -4.92 -8.99 -12.16
C PRO A 90 -5.14 -10.40 -12.73
N GLU A 91 -4.17 -11.29 -12.56
CA GLU A 91 -4.19 -12.71 -12.96
C GLU A 91 -4.97 -13.59 -11.97
N GLY A 92 -5.26 -13.09 -10.77
CA GLY A 92 -6.02 -13.79 -9.74
C GLY A 92 -5.17 -14.38 -8.60
N ASP A 93 -3.88 -14.05 -8.55
CA ASP A 93 -2.98 -14.55 -7.50
C ASP A 93 -3.09 -13.72 -6.22
N VAL A 94 -3.30 -14.39 -5.09
CA VAL A 94 -3.28 -13.74 -3.77
C VAL A 94 -1.85 -13.71 -3.25
N VAL A 95 -1.34 -12.50 -2.99
CA VAL A 95 -0.02 -12.25 -2.43
C VAL A 95 -0.13 -11.54 -1.10
N CYS A 96 0.72 -11.92 -0.15
CA CYS A 96 0.82 -11.29 1.16
C CYS A 96 2.29 -11.03 1.45
N TYR A 97 2.67 -9.77 1.67
CA TYR A 97 4.03 -9.38 1.98
C TYR A 97 4.10 -8.81 3.39
N GLU A 98 5.08 -9.23 4.18
CA GLU A 98 5.48 -8.47 5.36
C GLU A 98 6.15 -7.17 4.91
N ILE A 99 5.73 -6.05 5.49
CA ILE A 99 6.25 -4.71 5.21
C ILE A 99 6.67 -4.03 6.50
N GLY A 100 7.59 -3.07 6.42
CA GLY A 100 7.99 -2.23 7.55
C GLY A 100 9.47 -1.90 7.58
N SER A 101 9.80 -0.83 8.30
CA SER A 101 11.17 -0.30 8.42
C SER A 101 12.18 -1.30 9.01
N HIS A 102 11.73 -2.26 9.83
CA HIS A 102 12.58 -3.31 10.40
C HIS A 102 13.19 -4.25 9.35
N LEU A 103 12.62 -4.28 8.14
CA LEU A 103 13.16 -5.05 7.02
C LEU A 103 14.34 -4.35 6.33
N GLY A 104 14.57 -3.06 6.60
CA GLY A 104 15.61 -2.27 5.96
C GLY A 104 15.55 -2.38 4.43
N ASP A 105 16.67 -2.74 3.81
CA ASP A 105 16.79 -2.90 2.35
C ASP A 105 15.95 -4.06 1.76
N LYS A 106 15.31 -4.88 2.60
CA LYS A 106 14.40 -5.95 2.17
C LYS A 106 12.93 -5.53 2.17
N ASN A 107 12.63 -4.30 2.56
CA ASN A 107 11.26 -3.79 2.58
C ASN A 107 10.71 -3.74 1.14
N PRO A 108 9.54 -4.35 0.86
CA PRO A 108 8.98 -4.37 -0.48
C PRO A 108 8.73 -2.97 -1.06
N LEU A 109 9.07 -2.80 -2.34
CA LEU A 109 8.41 -1.83 -3.21
C LEU A 109 7.33 -2.57 -3.97
N ILE A 110 6.08 -2.15 -3.82
CA ILE A 110 4.93 -2.85 -4.42
C ILE A 110 4.36 -1.99 -5.53
N PRO A 111 4.64 -2.31 -6.81
CA PRO A 111 4.04 -1.62 -7.93
C PRO A 111 2.60 -2.11 -8.12
N LEU A 112 1.65 -1.18 -8.14
CA LEU A 112 0.26 -1.44 -8.49
C LEU A 112 -0.05 -0.84 -9.86
N GLU A 113 -0.65 -1.70 -10.68
CA GLU A 113 -1.15 -1.37 -12.01
C GLU A 113 -2.66 -1.65 -12.07
N LEU A 114 -3.27 -1.40 -13.23
CA LEU A 114 -4.68 -1.69 -13.48
C LEU A 114 -5.09 -3.10 -13.03
N GLY A 115 -6.16 -3.17 -12.26
CA GLY A 115 -6.84 -4.43 -11.91
C GLY A 115 -6.26 -5.16 -10.71
N TRP A 116 -5.31 -4.56 -9.99
CA TRP A 116 -4.96 -5.01 -8.64
C TRP A 116 -6.10 -4.69 -7.68
N THR A 117 -6.41 -5.63 -6.77
CA THR A 117 -7.21 -5.37 -5.56
C THR A 117 -6.32 -5.51 -4.35
N ASP A 118 -6.26 -4.52 -3.47
CA ASP A 118 -5.28 -4.54 -2.40
C ASP A 118 -5.71 -3.79 -1.13
N CYS A 119 -4.99 -4.04 -0.04
CA CYS A 119 -5.05 -3.25 1.19
C CYS A 119 -3.77 -3.40 2.02
N PHE A 120 -3.56 -2.46 2.93
CA PHE A 120 -2.56 -2.56 3.99
C PHE A 120 -3.21 -2.93 5.31
N ILE A 121 -2.51 -3.72 6.11
CA ILE A 121 -2.92 -4.06 7.46
C ILE A 121 -1.75 -3.75 8.40
N ALA A 122 -1.99 -2.93 9.43
CA ALA A 122 -0.98 -2.65 10.44
C ALA A 122 -0.81 -3.85 11.39
N GLY A 123 0.41 -4.06 11.88
CA GLY A 123 0.71 -5.04 12.93
C GLY A 123 0.27 -4.55 14.31
N ASP A 124 1.11 -4.81 15.31
CA ASP A 124 0.84 -4.46 16.73
C ASP A 124 0.94 -2.96 17.04
N LYS A 125 1.38 -2.14 16.09
CA LYS A 125 1.62 -0.70 16.25
C LYS A 125 1.03 0.06 15.07
N VAL A 126 0.88 1.38 15.25
CA VAL A 126 0.58 2.29 14.16
C VAL A 126 1.62 2.11 13.06
N ASN A 127 1.15 1.93 11.83
CA ASN A 127 2.00 1.84 10.67
C ASN A 127 1.70 2.99 9.71
N ASN A 128 2.74 3.45 9.03
CA ASN A 128 2.66 4.47 8.00
C ASN A 128 3.07 3.86 6.67
N VAL A 129 2.21 3.98 5.68
CA VAL A 129 2.46 3.54 4.31
C VAL A 129 2.32 4.73 3.39
N VAL A 130 3.23 4.83 2.43
CA VAL A 130 3.27 5.91 1.45
C VAL A 130 3.01 5.35 0.07
N ASP A 131 2.09 5.99 -0.63
CA ASP A 131 1.80 5.78 -2.03
C ASP A 131 2.41 6.90 -2.87
N VAL A 132 3.13 6.51 -3.92
CA VAL A 132 3.69 7.40 -4.93
C VAL A 132 3.02 7.09 -6.25
N SER A 133 2.09 7.93 -6.68
CA SER A 133 1.31 7.65 -7.88
C SER A 133 1.64 8.58 -9.04
N THR A 134 1.35 8.10 -10.24
CA THR A 134 1.31 8.89 -11.48
C THR A 134 0.08 8.45 -12.27
N PRO A 135 -0.88 9.36 -12.58
CA PRO A 135 -0.97 10.77 -12.17
C PRO A 135 -1.05 10.97 -10.64
N PRO A 136 -1.04 12.22 -10.14
CA PRO A 136 -1.32 12.56 -8.74
C PRO A 136 -2.44 11.74 -8.11
N PHE A 137 -2.29 11.38 -6.83
CA PHE A 137 -3.30 10.61 -6.11
C PHE A 137 -4.69 11.22 -6.28
N ASP A 138 -5.61 10.45 -6.84
CA ASP A 138 -7.02 10.77 -6.97
C ASP A 138 -7.80 9.50 -6.58
N PRO A 139 -8.65 9.56 -5.54
CA PRO A 139 -9.45 8.40 -5.11
C PRO A 139 -10.35 7.85 -6.22
N LYS A 140 -10.61 8.59 -7.31
CA LYS A 140 -11.35 8.08 -8.48
C LYS A 140 -10.59 7.06 -9.32
N ASN A 141 -9.27 6.98 -9.19
CA ASN A 141 -8.46 5.99 -9.91
C ASN A 141 -8.62 4.58 -9.32
N GLU A 142 -9.20 4.50 -8.12
CA GLU A 142 -9.44 3.28 -7.39
C GLU A 142 -10.93 3.18 -7.03
N THR A 143 -11.42 1.98 -6.75
CA THR A 143 -12.81 1.77 -6.34
C THR A 143 -12.85 0.80 -5.19
N GLU A 144 -13.60 1.16 -4.15
CA GLU A 144 -13.76 0.35 -2.95
C GLU A 144 -14.36 -1.02 -3.27
N VAL A 145 -13.77 -2.05 -2.67
CA VAL A 145 -14.28 -3.41 -2.63
C VAL A 145 -14.86 -3.65 -1.25
N LYS A 146 -16.17 -3.93 -1.20
CA LYS A 146 -16.82 -4.28 0.06
C LYS A 146 -16.20 -5.55 0.63
N VAL A 147 -16.00 -5.56 1.95
CA VAL A 147 -15.49 -6.75 2.66
C VAL A 147 -16.39 -7.95 2.38
N ASN A 148 -15.77 -9.08 2.05
CA ASN A 148 -16.43 -10.33 1.64
C ASN A 148 -17.22 -10.22 0.32
N ALA A 149 -16.95 -9.22 -0.52
CA ALA A 149 -17.48 -9.22 -1.88
C ALA A 149 -17.00 -10.47 -2.64
N ALA A 150 -17.89 -11.06 -3.42
CA ALA A 150 -17.57 -12.20 -4.27
C ALA A 150 -16.74 -11.79 -5.51
N VAL A 151 -16.79 -10.52 -5.90
CA VAL A 151 -16.08 -9.95 -7.04
C VAL A 151 -15.47 -8.59 -6.70
N ASP A 152 -14.40 -8.23 -7.39
CA ASP A 152 -13.75 -6.93 -7.33
C ASP A 152 -14.57 -5.84 -8.08
N ALA A 153 -14.04 -4.61 -8.12
CA ALA A 153 -14.71 -3.51 -8.81
C ALA A 153 -14.80 -3.68 -10.35
N LEU A 154 -13.99 -4.57 -10.93
CA LEU A 154 -13.97 -4.92 -12.34
C LEU A 154 -14.82 -6.17 -12.65
N GLY A 155 -15.45 -6.77 -11.65
CA GLY A 155 -16.27 -7.98 -11.77
C GLY A 155 -15.50 -9.30 -11.78
N LYS A 156 -14.20 -9.29 -11.45
CA LYS A 156 -13.41 -10.52 -11.33
C LYS A 156 -13.63 -11.19 -9.97
N PRO A 157 -13.68 -12.53 -9.90
CA PRO A 157 -13.84 -13.24 -8.63
C PRO A 157 -12.73 -12.94 -7.63
N ILE A 158 -13.09 -12.75 -6.36
CA ILE A 158 -12.11 -12.63 -5.26
C ILE A 158 -11.97 -13.99 -4.58
N PRO A 159 -10.77 -14.61 -4.57
CA PRO A 159 -10.56 -15.90 -3.94
C PRO A 159 -10.83 -15.88 -2.43
N GLU A 160 -11.39 -16.96 -1.87
CA GLU A 160 -11.58 -17.09 -0.42
C GLU A 160 -10.29 -16.91 0.38
N LYS A 161 -9.15 -17.31 -0.21
CA LYS A 161 -7.80 -17.11 0.37
C LYS A 161 -7.53 -15.64 0.70
N PHE A 162 -7.96 -14.70 -0.14
CA PHE A 162 -7.80 -13.27 0.09
C PHE A 162 -8.52 -12.83 1.36
N TRP A 163 -9.80 -13.17 1.49
CA TRP A 163 -10.60 -12.80 2.65
C TRP A 163 -10.15 -13.52 3.93
N HIS A 164 -9.72 -14.78 3.82
CA HIS A 164 -9.11 -15.49 4.94
C HIS A 164 -7.89 -14.74 5.47
N TYR A 165 -6.98 -14.33 4.59
CA TYR A 165 -5.76 -13.59 4.97
C TYR A 165 -6.13 -12.24 5.59
N TYR A 166 -7.05 -11.50 4.96
CA TYR A 166 -7.54 -10.22 5.47
C TYR A 166 -8.05 -10.31 6.91
N HIS A 167 -8.95 -11.26 7.19
CA HIS A 167 -9.54 -11.43 8.53
C HIS A 167 -8.50 -11.91 9.56
N THR A 168 -7.61 -12.83 9.18
CA THR A 168 -6.56 -13.32 10.07
C THR A 168 -5.55 -12.23 10.43
N LEU A 169 -5.15 -11.39 9.47
CA LEU A 169 -4.23 -10.27 9.75
C LEU A 169 -4.87 -9.23 10.65
N ARG A 170 -6.16 -8.91 10.43
CA ARG A 170 -6.92 -7.96 11.25
C ARG A 170 -7.28 -8.49 12.65
N SER A 171 -7.24 -9.79 12.88
CA SER A 171 -7.51 -10.35 14.22
C SER A 171 -6.40 -10.03 15.22
N GLY A 172 -5.18 -9.76 14.74
CA GLY A 172 -4.00 -9.58 15.57
C GLY A 172 -3.53 -10.87 16.26
N ASN A 173 -4.15 -12.02 15.98
CA ASN A 173 -3.77 -13.29 16.57
C ASN A 173 -2.46 -13.81 15.95
N LYS A 174 -1.35 -13.59 16.67
CA LYS A 174 0.00 -13.97 16.22
C LYS A 174 0.13 -15.44 15.84
N ALA A 175 -0.60 -16.34 16.50
CA ALA A 175 -0.54 -17.77 16.22
C ALA A 175 -1.21 -18.14 14.89
N GLU A 176 -2.27 -17.42 14.51
CA GLU A 176 -2.93 -17.59 13.22
C GLU A 176 -2.14 -16.91 12.10
N VAL A 177 -1.62 -15.70 12.34
CA VAL A 177 -0.79 -14.98 11.37
C VAL A 177 0.47 -15.77 11.00
N ALA A 178 1.08 -16.46 11.96
CA ALA A 178 2.24 -17.32 11.72
C ALA A 178 1.96 -18.53 10.82
N GLN A 179 0.69 -18.87 10.58
CA GLN A 179 0.28 -19.97 9.69
C GLN A 179 0.02 -19.49 8.25
N LEU A 180 0.02 -18.19 8.00
CA LEU A 180 -0.18 -17.65 6.66
C LEU A 180 1.06 -17.83 5.79
N GLU A 181 0.86 -18.06 4.50
CA GLU A 181 1.94 -18.03 3.52
C GLU A 181 2.22 -16.56 3.18
N ILE A 182 3.29 -16.02 3.77
CA ILE A 182 3.77 -14.66 3.50
C ILE A 182 4.89 -14.78 2.48
N THR A 183 4.65 -14.26 1.27
CA THR A 183 5.62 -14.19 0.17
C THR A 183 6.64 -13.09 0.48
N TYR A 184 7.82 -13.13 -0.15
CA TYR A 184 8.81 -12.05 -0.10
C TYR A 184 9.15 -11.59 -1.53
N PRO A 185 9.15 -10.29 -1.85
CA PRO A 185 9.29 -9.80 -3.23
C PRO A 185 10.66 -10.02 -3.87
N ASN A 186 11.63 -10.56 -3.12
CA ASN A 186 12.94 -10.93 -3.67
C ASN A 186 12.96 -12.31 -4.33
N GLU A 187 11.85 -13.05 -4.31
CA GLU A 187 11.64 -14.13 -5.26
C GLU A 187 11.18 -13.51 -6.57
N THR A 188 12.14 -13.28 -7.47
CA THR A 188 11.87 -12.84 -8.83
C THR A 188 10.90 -13.85 -9.45
N ILE A 189 9.62 -13.49 -9.57
CA ILE A 189 8.70 -14.20 -10.47
C ILE A 189 9.29 -14.02 -11.86
N LYS A 190 9.83 -15.11 -12.42
CA LYS A 190 10.46 -15.17 -13.74
C LYS A 190 9.42 -15.15 -14.84
#